data_AF-A0ABD1A0S0-F1
#
_entry.id   AF-A0ABD1A0S0-F1
#
_cell.length_a   1.000
_cell.length_b   1.000
_cell.length_c   1.000
_cell.angle_alpha   90.00
_cell.angle_beta   90.00
_cell.angle_gamma   90.00
#
_symmetry.space_group_name_H-M   'P 1'
#
loop_
_entity.id
_entity.type
_entity.pdbx_description
1 polymer ?
#
loop_
_entity_poly.entity_id
_entity_poly.type
_entity_poly.pdbx_seq_one_letter_code
_entity_poly.pdbx_strand_id
1 'polypeptide(L)'
;MWDAFNSILLKVQDKFARKKEMAAAKIVVQEVQANMDLLDDLIAGTIVDLAAERANLENKELHEALKELEDKAVSDFSIGKLDLPQLSEASVQPLQVNLDLVAQPAVDQLEGDVTLVATGGTQEVEKSGALPDVESEGPKEMEVEGVQQVAAKDQAT
;
A
#
# COMPACT_ATOMS: atom_id res chain seq x y z
N MET A 1 -8.59 -9.11 -38.43
CA MET A 1 -9.28 -8.19 -37.48
C MET A 1 -8.85 -8.46 -36.05
N TRP A 2 -8.84 -9.73 -35.61
CA TRP A 2 -8.36 -10.15 -34.28
C TRP A 2 -6.88 -9.81 -34.00
N ASP A 3 -5.97 -10.04 -34.95
CA ASP A 3 -4.54 -9.74 -34.74
C ASP A 3 -4.26 -8.25 -34.55
N ALA A 4 -4.99 -7.39 -35.26
CA ALA A 4 -4.89 -5.95 -35.11
C ALA A 4 -5.39 -5.50 -33.73
N PHE A 5 -6.49 -6.09 -33.24
CA PHE A 5 -7.02 -5.83 -31.90
C PHE A 5 -6.03 -6.28 -30.81
N ASN A 6 -5.50 -7.50 -30.89
CA ASN A 6 -4.50 -8.00 -29.94
C ASN A 6 -3.22 -7.15 -29.96
N SER A 7 -2.76 -6.72 -31.13
CA SER A 7 -1.60 -5.82 -31.24
C SER A 7 -1.84 -4.49 -30.52
N ILE A 8 -3.06 -3.95 -30.58
CA ILE A 8 -3.42 -2.71 -29.86
C ILE A 8 -3.44 -2.96 -28.35
N LEU A 9 -4.04 -4.07 -27.89
CA LEU A 9 -4.09 -4.41 -26.47
C LEU A 9 -2.69 -4.56 -25.86
N LEU A 10 -1.78 -5.28 -26.54
CA LEU A 10 -0.39 -5.43 -26.10
C LEU A 10 0.32 -4.08 -25.99
N LYS A 11 0.12 -3.19 -26.98
CA LYS A 11 0.69 -1.83 -26.92
C LYS A 11 0.14 -1.00 -25.75
N VAL A 12 -1.14 -1.15 -25.42
CA VAL A 12 -1.75 -0.46 -24.28
C VAL A 12 -1.20 -1.02 -22.97
N GLN A 13 -1.09 -2.35 -22.85
CA GLN A 13 -0.49 -3.02 -21.71
C GLN A 13 0.95 -2.55 -21.45
N ASP A 14 1.78 -2.54 -22.49
CA ASP A 14 3.18 -2.09 -22.39
C ASP A 14 3.27 -0.61 -21.98
N LYS A 15 2.39 0.24 -22.49
CA LYS A 15 2.33 1.66 -22.12
C LYS A 15 1.89 1.84 -20.67
N PHE A 16 0.93 1.05 -20.20
CA PHE A 16 0.49 1.09 -18.80
C PHE A 16 1.59 0.63 -17.85
N ALA A 17 2.30 -0.46 -18.17
CA ALA A 17 3.43 -0.94 -17.39
C ALA A 17 4.52 0.14 -17.26
N ARG A 18 4.95 0.72 -18.38
CA ARG A 18 5.92 1.83 -18.38
C ARG A 18 5.42 3.07 -17.64
N LYS A 19 4.14 3.40 -17.74
CA LYS A 19 3.56 4.55 -17.03
C LYS A 19 3.52 4.32 -15.52
N LYS A 20 3.29 3.08 -15.06
CA LYS A 20 3.37 2.72 -13.64
C LYS A 20 4.80 2.92 -13.11
N GLU A 21 5.81 2.44 -13.83
CA GLU A 21 7.22 2.62 -13.46
C GLU A 21 7.62 4.10 -13.46
N MET A 22 7.23 4.85 -14.49
CA MET A 22 7.46 6.30 -14.55
C MET A 22 6.79 7.03 -13.39
N ALA A 23 5.56 6.67 -13.02
CA ALA A 23 4.85 7.28 -11.89
C ALA A 23 5.56 7.02 -10.56
N ALA A 24 6.04 5.78 -10.34
CA ALA A 24 6.83 5.44 -9.17
C ALA A 24 8.14 6.23 -9.11
N ALA A 25 8.88 6.31 -10.23
CA ALA A 25 10.09 7.11 -10.32
C ALA A 25 9.82 8.61 -10.07
N LYS A 26 8.70 9.14 -10.56
CA LYS A 26 8.30 10.53 -10.33
C LYS A 26 8.06 10.81 -8.83
N ILE A 27 7.41 9.89 -8.12
CA ILE A 27 7.18 10.03 -6.67
C ILE A 27 8.52 10.15 -5.94
N VAL A 28 9.48 9.27 -6.25
CA VAL A 28 10.82 9.32 -5.65
C VAL A 28 11.51 10.65 -5.94
N VAL A 29 11.43 11.17 -7.16
CA VAL A 29 12.02 12.48 -7.49
C VAL A 29 11.37 13.61 -6.68
N GLN A 30 10.04 13.59 -6.52
CA GLN A 30 9.32 14.60 -5.75
C GLN A 30 9.70 14.54 -4.26
N GLU A 31 9.82 13.34 -3.69
CA GLU A 31 10.25 13.14 -2.30
C GLU A 31 11.68 13.63 -2.07
N VAL A 32 12.62 13.27 -2.96
CA VAL A 32 14.01 13.75 -2.86
C VAL A 32 14.08 15.26 -2.96
N GLN A 33 13.32 15.87 -3.89
CA GLN A 33 13.28 17.34 -4.01
C GLN A 33 12.75 17.98 -2.73
N ALA A 34 11.61 17.53 -2.21
CA ALA A 34 11.04 18.06 -0.96
C ALA A 34 12.01 17.91 0.23
N ASN A 35 12.76 16.81 0.30
CA ASN A 35 13.78 16.62 1.32
C ASN A 35 14.96 17.59 1.18
N MET A 36 15.39 17.89 -0.05
CA MET A 36 16.43 18.90 -0.28
C MET A 36 15.95 20.28 0.13
N ASP A 37 14.73 20.66 -0.26
CA ASP A 37 14.13 21.94 0.10
C ASP A 37 14.03 22.10 1.63
N LEU A 38 13.62 21.05 2.35
CA LEU A 38 13.59 21.04 3.81
C LEU A 38 14.99 21.22 4.43
N LEU A 39 16.01 20.58 3.88
CA LEU A 39 17.39 20.74 4.36
C LEU A 39 17.89 22.17 4.11
N ASP A 40 17.58 22.74 2.96
CA ASP A 40 17.93 24.13 2.64
C ASP A 40 17.27 25.10 3.63
N ASP A 41 15.99 24.88 3.99
CA ASP A 41 15.28 25.69 4.98
C ASP A 41 15.87 25.57 6.40
N LEU A 42 16.32 24.36 6.78
CA LEU A 42 17.02 24.14 8.05
C LEU A 42 18.39 24.83 8.08
N ILE A 43 19.15 24.76 6.98
CA ILE A 43 20.45 25.42 6.85
C ILE A 43 20.29 26.95 6.86
N ALA A 44 19.26 27.47 6.20
CA ALA A 44 18.95 28.89 6.16
C ALA A 44 18.41 29.41 7.51
N GLY A 45 18.01 28.53 8.43
CA GLY A 45 17.38 28.90 9.69
C GLY A 45 15.96 29.46 9.52
N THR A 46 15.31 29.15 8.39
CA THR A 46 13.92 29.52 8.10
C THR A 46 12.98 28.85 9.11
N ILE A 47 13.25 27.59 9.45
CA ILE A 47 12.51 26.84 10.46
C ILE A 47 13.13 27.11 11.84
N VAL A 48 12.48 27.99 12.61
CA VAL A 48 12.96 28.42 13.93
C VAL A 48 12.57 27.43 15.04
N ASP A 49 11.38 26.82 14.94
CA ASP A 49 10.87 25.83 15.90
C ASP A 49 10.48 24.53 15.16
N LEU A 50 11.39 23.56 15.22
CA LEU A 50 11.23 22.23 14.64
C LEU A 50 10.02 21.47 15.19
N ALA A 51 9.66 21.66 16.46
CA ALA A 51 8.56 20.95 17.09
C ALA A 51 7.22 21.50 16.62
N ALA A 52 7.10 22.83 16.54
CA ALA A 52 5.93 23.49 15.99
C ALA A 52 5.76 23.15 14.49
N GLU A 53 6.84 23.15 13.71
CA GLU A 53 6.77 22.82 12.28
C GLU A 53 6.37 21.35 12.04
N ARG A 54 6.97 20.42 12.80
CA ARG A 54 6.55 19.01 12.76
C ARG A 54 5.06 18.85 13.06
N ALA A 55 4.54 19.57 14.04
CA ALA A 55 3.12 19.52 14.39
C ALA A 55 2.23 20.12 13.28
N ASN A 56 2.68 21.16 12.57
CA ASN A 56 2.00 21.71 11.40
C ASN A 56 1.94 20.68 10.25
N LEU A 57 3.08 20.06 9.92
CA LEU A 57 3.15 19.04 8.87
C LEU A 57 2.24 17.83 9.17
N GLU A 58 2.22 17.33 10.40
CA GLU A 58 1.40 16.17 10.76
C GLU A 58 -0.11 16.49 10.77
N ASN A 59 -0.50 17.61 11.35
CA ASN A 59 -1.93 17.88 11.61
C ASN A 59 -2.62 18.57 10.44
N LYS A 60 -1.87 19.29 9.60
CA LYS A 60 -2.44 20.05 8.48
C LYS A 60 -2.06 19.43 7.15
N GLU A 61 -0.77 19.43 6.81
CA GLU A 61 -0.34 19.07 5.45
C GLU A 61 -0.54 17.59 5.16
N LEU A 62 -0.19 16.70 6.10
CA LEU A 62 -0.42 15.27 5.95
C LEU A 62 -1.90 14.93 5.89
N HIS A 63 -2.74 15.62 6.68
CA HIS A 63 -4.18 15.41 6.65
C HIS A 63 -4.79 15.87 5.31
N GLU A 64 -4.37 17.03 4.80
CA GLU A 64 -4.79 17.55 3.49
C GLU A 64 -4.35 16.61 2.35
N ALA A 65 -3.11 16.11 2.39
CA ALA A 65 -2.59 15.16 1.40
C ALA A 65 -3.32 13.81 1.43
N LEU A 66 -3.66 13.29 2.62
CA LEU A 66 -4.44 12.06 2.75
C LEU A 66 -5.86 12.22 2.19
N LYS A 67 -6.49 13.37 2.46
CA LYS A 67 -7.81 13.68 1.91
C LYS A 67 -7.76 13.78 0.39
N GLU A 68 -6.75 14.47 -0.17
CA GLU A 68 -6.58 14.56 -1.62
C GLU A 68 -6.33 13.19 -2.27
N LEU A 69 -5.60 12.30 -1.59
CA LEU A 69 -5.42 10.91 -2.02
C LEU A 69 -6.75 10.17 -2.07
N GLU A 70 -7.59 10.31 -1.05
CA GLU A 70 -8.93 9.70 -0.99
C GLU A 70 -9.84 10.26 -2.09
N ASP A 71 -9.88 11.58 -2.26
CA ASP A 71 -10.70 12.26 -3.28
C ASP A 71 -10.28 11.87 -4.71
N LYS A 72 -8.98 11.61 -4.93
CA LYS A 72 -8.44 11.18 -6.23
C LYS A 72 -8.43 9.66 -6.42
N ALA A 73 -8.80 8.89 -5.41
CA ALA A 73 -8.90 7.45 -5.53
C ALA A 73 -9.96 7.10 -6.58
N VAL A 74 -9.57 6.31 -7.59
CA VAL A 74 -10.50 5.90 -8.63
C VAL A 74 -11.44 4.83 -8.07
N SER A 75 -12.73 4.97 -8.32
CA SER A 75 -13.73 3.97 -7.93
C SER A 75 -13.39 2.59 -8.49
N ASP A 76 -13.51 1.56 -7.66
CA ASP A 76 -13.32 0.17 -8.04
C ASP A 76 -14.43 -0.26 -9.01
N PHE A 77 -14.14 -0.24 -10.32
CA PHE A 77 -15.03 -0.67 -11.41
C PHE A 77 -15.16 -2.21 -11.50
N SER A 78 -14.98 -2.93 -10.40
CA SER A 78 -15.23 -4.36 -10.37
C SER A 78 -16.66 -4.66 -10.81
N ILE A 79 -16.82 -5.57 -11.78
CA ILE A 79 -18.10 -5.88 -12.45
C ILE A 79 -19.23 -6.20 -11.45
N GLY A 80 -18.93 -6.86 -10.33
CA GLY A 80 -19.91 -7.21 -9.30
C GLY A 80 -20.40 -6.04 -8.43
N LYS A 81 -19.76 -4.86 -8.51
CA LYS A 81 -20.16 -3.63 -7.80
C LYS A 81 -20.88 -2.64 -8.70
N LEU A 82 -20.91 -2.90 -10.01
CA LEU A 82 -21.67 -2.10 -10.95
C LEU A 82 -23.15 -2.46 -10.82
N ASP A 83 -24.01 -1.44 -10.80
CA ASP A 83 -25.45 -1.62 -10.95
C ASP A 83 -25.74 -1.97 -12.41
N LEU A 84 -25.49 -3.24 -12.76
CA LEU A 84 -25.72 -3.75 -14.08
C LEU A 84 -27.23 -3.98 -14.25
N PRO A 85 -27.81 -3.61 -15.40
CA PRO A 85 -29.20 -3.94 -15.68
C PRO A 85 -29.38 -5.46 -15.52
N GLN A 86 -30.45 -5.86 -14.83
CA GLN A 86 -30.79 -7.27 -14.72
C GLN A 86 -31.15 -7.81 -16.10
N LEU A 87 -30.19 -8.46 -16.75
CA LEU A 87 -30.43 -9.19 -17.98
C LEU A 87 -31.18 -10.45 -17.59
N SER A 88 -32.43 -10.57 -18.03
CA SER A 88 -33.12 -11.87 -18.02
C SER A 88 -32.31 -12.81 -18.91
N GLU A 89 -31.97 -13.99 -18.40
CA GLU A 89 -31.23 -15.02 -19.13
C GLU A 89 -31.91 -15.40 -20.46
N ALA A 90 -33.21 -15.12 -20.61
CA ALA A 90 -33.97 -15.27 -21.85
C ALA A 90 -33.58 -14.28 -22.99
N SER A 91 -32.85 -13.21 -22.68
CA SER A 91 -32.42 -12.20 -23.68
C SER A 91 -31.01 -12.47 -24.24
N VAL A 92 -30.26 -13.41 -23.67
CA VAL A 92 -28.88 -13.70 -24.07
C VAL A 92 -28.89 -14.93 -24.97
N GLN A 93 -28.48 -14.78 -26.23
CA GLN A 93 -28.22 -15.97 -27.06
C GLN A 93 -27.01 -16.71 -26.47
N PRO A 94 -27.09 -18.02 -26.23
CA PRO A 94 -25.96 -18.77 -25.71
C PRO A 94 -24.78 -18.65 -26.66
N LEU A 95 -23.60 -18.34 -26.11
CA LEU A 95 -22.35 -18.29 -26.86
C LEU A 95 -22.12 -19.68 -27.47
N GLN A 96 -22.32 -19.81 -28.78
CA GLN A 96 -22.05 -21.06 -29.49
C GLN A 96 -20.53 -21.23 -29.60
N VAL A 97 -19.97 -21.94 -28.63
CA VAL A 97 -18.59 -22.41 -28.67
C VAL A 97 -18.51 -23.56 -29.66
N ASN A 98 -17.73 -23.39 -30.74
CA ASN A 98 -17.35 -24.51 -31.59
C ASN A 98 -16.42 -25.42 -30.78
N LEU A 99 -17.00 -26.46 -30.17
CA LEU A 99 -16.28 -27.39 -29.30
C LEU A 99 -15.17 -28.14 -30.03
N ASP A 100 -15.28 -28.25 -31.36
CA ASP A 100 -14.30 -28.89 -32.24
C ASP A 100 -12.96 -28.14 -32.35
N LEU A 101 -12.90 -26.88 -31.88
CA LEU A 101 -11.67 -26.08 -31.82
C LEU A 101 -11.03 -26.02 -30.43
N VAL A 102 -11.67 -26.60 -29.41
CA VAL A 102 -11.06 -26.73 -28.08
C VAL A 102 -10.10 -27.91 -28.15
N ALA A 103 -8.80 -27.61 -28.34
CA ALA A 103 -7.75 -28.61 -28.20
C ALA A 103 -7.89 -29.28 -26.82
N GLN A 104 -8.17 -30.58 -26.81
CA GLN A 104 -8.31 -31.33 -25.57
C GLN A 104 -7.00 -31.28 -24.78
N PRO A 105 -7.01 -30.98 -23.48
CA PRO A 105 -5.87 -31.28 -22.64
C PRO A 105 -5.78 -32.81 -22.54
N ALA A 106 -4.64 -33.37 -22.97
CA ALA A 106 -4.33 -34.77 -22.76
C ALA A 106 -4.29 -35.03 -21.24
N VAL A 107 -5.36 -35.62 -20.70
CA VAL A 107 -5.40 -36.16 -19.36
C VAL A 107 -5.04 -37.63 -19.44
N ASP A 108 -3.76 -37.93 -19.19
CA ASP A 108 -3.32 -39.31 -18.99
C ASP A 108 -4.00 -39.90 -17.76
N GLN A 109 -4.39 -41.16 -17.93
CA GLN A 109 -5.11 -42.00 -16.98
C GLN A 109 -4.38 -42.10 -15.64
N LEU A 110 -5.04 -41.70 -14.56
CA LEU A 110 -4.78 -42.22 -13.22
C LEU A 110 -6.12 -42.55 -12.56
N GLU A 111 -6.48 -43.83 -12.66
CA GLU A 111 -7.55 -44.46 -11.89
C GLU A 111 -7.15 -44.44 -10.40
N GLY A 112 -7.92 -43.70 -9.60
CA GLY A 112 -7.80 -43.68 -8.15
C GLY A 112 -9.09 -43.11 -7.57
N ASP A 113 -9.86 -43.99 -6.92
CA ASP A 113 -11.12 -43.68 -6.26
C ASP A 113 -10.95 -42.54 -5.24
N VAL A 114 -11.60 -41.40 -5.50
CA VAL A 114 -11.71 -40.30 -4.53
C VAL A 114 -13.18 -39.96 -4.35
N THR A 115 -13.69 -40.39 -3.20
CA THR A 115 -14.99 -40.01 -2.66
C THR A 115 -15.09 -38.49 -2.55
N LEU A 116 -16.02 -37.88 -3.28
CA LEU A 116 -16.35 -36.46 -3.17
C LEU A 116 -17.12 -36.23 -1.86
N VAL A 117 -16.45 -35.67 -0.84
CA VAL A 117 -17.13 -35.00 0.27
C VAL A 117 -17.23 -33.51 -0.07
N ALA A 118 -18.45 -33.08 -0.38
CA ALA A 118 -18.83 -31.68 -0.43
C ALA A 118 -19.33 -31.26 0.95
N THR A 119 -18.62 -30.35 1.62
CA THR A 119 -19.23 -29.49 2.64
C THR A 119 -18.57 -28.12 2.63
N GLY A 120 -19.33 -27.13 2.15
CA GLY A 120 -19.13 -25.75 2.55
C GLY A 120 -19.41 -25.59 4.05
N GLY A 121 -18.72 -24.66 4.68
CA GLY A 121 -18.91 -24.35 6.09
C GLY A 121 -17.83 -23.41 6.59
N THR A 122 -18.23 -22.16 6.79
CA THR A 122 -17.67 -21.16 7.70
C THR A 122 -16.69 -21.73 8.74
N GLN A 123 -15.44 -21.28 8.74
CA GLN A 123 -14.57 -21.44 9.91
C GLN A 123 -14.80 -20.27 10.85
N GLU A 124 -15.47 -20.61 11.95
CA GLU A 124 -15.45 -19.87 13.20
C GLU A 124 -14.04 -19.88 13.82
N VAL A 125 -13.82 -18.85 14.63
CA VAL A 125 -12.65 -18.62 15.47
C VAL A 125 -12.44 -19.77 16.44
N GLU A 126 -11.24 -20.36 16.46
CA GLU A 126 -10.72 -21.07 17.63
C GLU A 126 -9.46 -20.40 18.18
N LYS A 127 -9.53 -20.15 19.48
CA LYS A 127 -8.54 -19.50 20.35
C LYS A 127 -7.77 -20.62 21.06
N SER A 128 -6.47 -20.73 20.85
CA SER A 128 -5.54 -21.41 21.78
C SER A 128 -4.12 -20.91 21.51
N GLY A 129 -3.51 -20.15 22.42
CA GLY A 129 -2.54 -20.64 23.42
C GLY A 129 -1.13 -20.47 22.86
N ALA A 130 -0.12 -19.87 23.50
CA ALA A 130 0.08 -19.39 24.86
C ALA A 130 1.16 -18.28 24.81
N LEU A 131 1.08 -17.33 25.73
CA LEU A 131 2.15 -16.36 26.03
C LEU A 131 3.31 -17.09 26.70
N PRO A 132 4.57 -16.85 26.32
CA PRO A 132 5.68 -17.02 27.25
C PRO A 132 5.80 -15.77 28.12
N ASP A 133 5.64 -15.98 29.43
CA ASP A 133 6.02 -15.06 30.49
C ASP A 133 7.49 -14.62 30.31
N VAL A 134 7.73 -13.31 30.27
CA VAL A 134 8.99 -12.76 30.75
C VAL A 134 8.68 -11.83 31.90
N GLU A 135 9.15 -12.24 33.06
CA GLU A 135 9.03 -11.51 34.31
C GLU A 135 9.74 -10.15 34.22
N SER A 136 9.16 -9.24 34.99
CA SER A 136 9.58 -7.88 35.30
C SER A 136 11.07 -7.67 35.55
N GLU A 137 11.60 -6.51 35.15
CA GLU A 137 12.23 -5.58 36.10
C GLU A 137 11.97 -4.13 35.63
N GLY A 138 11.33 -3.36 36.52
CA GLY A 138 11.26 -1.90 36.48
C GLY A 138 12.59 -1.24 36.91
N PRO A 139 12.59 0.08 37.13
CA PRO A 139 13.67 0.97 36.74
C PRO A 139 14.84 0.97 37.72
N LYS A 140 16.06 1.22 37.20
CA LYS A 140 17.19 1.67 38.03
C LYS A 140 17.39 3.16 37.81
N GLU A 141 16.81 3.95 38.71
CA GLU A 141 17.38 5.23 39.09
C GLU A 141 18.74 4.95 39.78
N MET A 142 19.78 5.67 39.37
CA MET A 142 20.87 6.00 40.29
C MET A 142 21.31 7.43 40.03
N GLU A 143 20.91 8.24 40.99
CA GLU A 143 21.16 9.64 41.24
C GLU A 143 22.65 9.95 41.56
N VAL A 144 23.04 11.20 41.24
CA VAL A 144 24.13 12.07 41.78
C VAL A 144 25.58 11.54 41.79
N GLU A 145 26.64 12.30 41.54
CA GLU A 145 26.96 13.66 42.00
C GLU A 145 28.20 14.19 41.23
N GLY A 146 28.32 15.51 41.03
CA GLY A 146 29.50 16.09 40.38
C GLY A 146 29.43 17.59 40.11
N VAL A 147 29.19 18.37 41.17
CA VAL A 147 29.31 19.84 41.20
C VAL A 147 30.77 20.25 40.93
N GLN A 148 31.02 21.15 39.96
CA GLN A 148 31.92 22.28 40.23
C GLN A 148 31.64 23.47 39.31
N GLN A 149 31.15 24.55 39.93
CA GLN A 149 31.29 25.92 39.47
C GLN A 149 32.77 26.28 39.31
N VAL A 150 33.10 27.07 38.29
CA VAL A 150 34.09 28.13 38.48
C VAL A 150 33.61 29.39 37.75
N ALA A 151 33.19 30.36 38.55
CA ALA A 151 33.16 31.75 38.14
C ALA A 151 34.60 32.26 38.01
N ALA A 152 34.91 32.97 36.93
CA ALA A 152 35.96 33.98 36.94
C ALA A 152 35.51 35.16 36.07
N LYS A 153 35.06 36.18 36.81
CA LYS A 153 35.12 37.59 36.44
C LYS A 153 36.55 37.91 35.98
N ASP A 154 36.73 38.65 34.90
CA ASP A 154 37.77 39.68 34.84
C ASP A 154 37.35 40.80 33.90
N GLN A 155 36.93 41.90 34.53
CA GLN A 155 37.10 43.25 34.03
C GLN A 155 38.58 43.61 34.22
N ALA A 156 39.28 43.98 33.15
CA ALA A 156 40.28 45.05 33.15
C ALA A 156 40.96 45.13 31.78
N THR A 157 40.58 46.11 30.96
CA THR A 157 41.40 47.27 30.55
C THR A 157 40.64 48.05 29.48
#